data_AF-A0A968J4N1-F1
#
_entry.id   AF-A0A968J4N1-F1
#
_cell.length_a   1.000
_cell.length_b   1.000
_cell.length_c   1.000
_cell.angle_alpha   90.00
_cell.angle_beta   90.00
_cell.angle_gamma   90.00
#
_symmetry.space_group_name_H-M   'P 1'
#
loop_
_entity.id
_entity.type
_entity.pdbx_description
1 polymer ?
#
loop_
_entity_poly.entity_id
_entity_poly.type
_entity_poly.pdbx_seq_one_letter_code
_entity_poly.pdbx_strand_id
1 'polypeptide(L)'
;MREVVRRVGVSHKAPYRHFADKEALLAAIADEGFRDLTQALQQAVDQANPDPQHRLAATGISHVNWGISHGTHYRVMFGASQGNLQAYPDLCRASDAAFQVLVTTITQGQEAQHSRTADPQTMATTAWSMVHGMVMLYLDGHLSEESALHLVQVGTQLLLGGLVQASPRDLSYGSEP
;
A
#
# COMPACT_ATOMS: atom_id res chain seq x y z
N MET A 1 19.39 13.29 -20.02
CA MET A 1 18.07 13.54 -20.67
C MET A 1 17.92 12.97 -22.10
N ARG A 2 18.96 12.44 -22.78
CA ARG A 2 18.80 11.76 -24.09
C ARG A 2 18.58 10.24 -24.00
N GLU A 3 18.99 9.61 -22.90
CA GLU A 3 18.94 8.14 -22.76
C GLU A 3 17.55 7.59 -22.40
N VAL A 4 16.71 8.38 -21.69
CA VAL A 4 15.37 7.97 -21.23
C VAL A 4 14.37 7.90 -22.40
N VAL A 5 14.62 8.66 -23.47
CA VAL A 5 13.69 8.84 -24.60
C VAL A 5 13.72 7.66 -25.59
N ARG A 6 14.69 6.74 -25.50
CA ARG A 6 14.87 5.68 -26.52
C ARG A 6 14.25 4.32 -26.14
N ARG A 7 13.81 4.12 -24.89
CA ARG A 7 13.34 2.79 -24.42
C ARG A 7 11.82 2.64 -24.37
N VAL A 8 11.06 3.72 -24.57
CA VAL A 8 9.60 3.69 -24.49
C VAL A 8 9.05 3.95 -25.88
N GLY A 9 8.70 2.88 -26.60
CA GLY A 9 8.12 2.90 -27.94
C GLY A 9 6.68 3.44 -27.96
N VAL A 10 6.45 4.61 -27.37
CA VAL A 10 5.17 5.32 -27.33
C VAL A 10 5.40 6.76 -27.73
N SER A 11 4.62 7.22 -28.71
CA SER A 11 4.65 8.54 -29.33
C SER A 11 4.92 9.67 -28.31
N HIS A 12 6.13 10.24 -28.38
CA HIS A 12 6.76 10.95 -27.28
C HIS A 12 6.79 12.47 -27.51
N LYS A 13 5.63 13.14 -27.55
CA LYS A 13 5.57 14.64 -27.55
C LYS A 13 4.43 15.31 -26.78
N ALA A 14 3.43 14.58 -26.25
CA ALA A 14 2.29 15.21 -25.58
C ALA A 14 2.45 15.45 -24.05
N PRO A 15 3.02 14.55 -23.22
CA PRO A 15 2.93 14.72 -21.76
C PRO A 15 3.76 15.88 -21.20
N TYR A 16 4.95 16.14 -21.78
CA TYR A 16 5.90 17.12 -21.24
C TYR A 16 5.46 18.59 -21.32
N ARG A 17 4.38 18.90 -22.04
CA ARG A 17 3.82 20.27 -22.11
C ARG A 17 2.82 20.60 -20.99
N HIS A 18 2.40 19.61 -20.21
CA HIS A 18 1.44 19.78 -19.13
C HIS A 18 2.08 19.92 -17.74
N PHE A 19 3.35 19.53 -17.60
CA PHE A 19 4.04 19.54 -16.31
C PHE A 19 5.11 20.62 -16.28
N ALA A 20 5.09 21.42 -15.21
CA ALA A 20 6.02 22.54 -15.02
C ALA A 20 7.48 22.05 -14.90
N ASP A 21 7.69 20.91 -14.26
CA ASP A 21 9.00 20.30 -14.07
C ASP A 21 8.90 18.77 -13.87
N LYS A 22 10.04 18.15 -13.54
CA LYS A 22 10.13 16.71 -13.26
C LYS A 22 9.33 16.31 -12.01
N GLU A 23 9.28 17.15 -10.99
CA GLU A 23 8.55 16.84 -9.75
C GLU A 23 7.05 16.80 -10.03
N ALA A 24 6.53 17.76 -10.80
CA ALA A 24 5.14 17.79 -11.22
C ALA A 24 4.76 16.54 -12.04
N LEU A 25 5.65 16.07 -12.92
CA LEU A 25 5.45 14.82 -13.67
C LEU A 25 5.43 13.60 -12.74
N LEU A 26 6.39 13.51 -11.80
CA LEU A 26 6.45 12.39 -10.85
C LEU A 26 5.25 12.38 -9.90
N ALA A 27 4.79 13.56 -9.47
CA ALA A 27 3.61 13.72 -8.63
C ALA A 27 2.35 13.22 -9.34
N ALA A 28 2.19 13.53 -10.63
CA ALA A 28 1.06 13.06 -11.42
C ALA A 28 1.08 11.53 -11.63
N ILE A 29 2.26 10.96 -11.90
CA ILE A 29 2.41 9.49 -12.00
C ILE A 29 2.10 8.81 -10.66
N ALA A 30 2.53 9.42 -9.55
CA ALA A 30 2.21 8.91 -8.21
C ALA A 30 0.71 9.03 -7.89
N ASP A 31 0.06 10.14 -8.24
CA ASP A 31 -1.39 10.34 -8.04
C ASP A 31 -2.19 9.28 -8.82
N GLU A 32 -1.84 9.06 -10.09
CA GLU A 32 -2.43 7.99 -10.91
C GLU A 32 -2.22 6.62 -10.26
N GLY A 33 -1.00 6.32 -9.82
CA GLY A 33 -0.67 5.05 -9.16
C GLY A 33 -1.46 4.82 -7.88
N PHE A 34 -1.61 5.83 -7.01
CA PHE A 34 -2.40 5.71 -5.78
C PHE A 34 -3.90 5.55 -6.05
N ARG A 35 -4.45 6.22 -7.06
CA ARG A 35 -5.86 6.05 -7.46
C ARG A 35 -6.13 4.65 -7.97
N ASP A 36 -5.25 4.12 -8.82
CA ASP A 36 -5.38 2.77 -9.35
C ASP A 36 -5.22 1.71 -8.25
N LEU A 37 -4.23 1.89 -7.37
CA LEU A 37 -4.08 1.05 -6.18
C LEU A 37 -5.35 1.08 -5.31
N THR A 38 -5.90 2.26 -5.01
CA THR A 38 -7.14 2.40 -4.22
C THR A 38 -8.27 1.58 -4.84
N GLN A 39 -8.45 1.66 -6.16
CA GLN A 39 -9.46 0.89 -6.87
C GLN A 39 -9.22 -0.62 -6.75
N ALA A 40 -7.98 -1.08 -6.93
CA ALA A 40 -7.61 -2.49 -6.79
C ALA A 40 -7.85 -3.03 -5.36
N LEU A 41 -7.57 -2.22 -4.34
CA LEU A 41 -7.82 -2.59 -2.94
C LEU A 41 -9.32 -2.67 -2.65
N GLN A 42 -10.11 -1.68 -3.07
CA GLN A 42 -11.56 -1.67 -2.85
C GLN A 42 -12.25 -2.83 -3.56
N GLN A 43 -11.86 -3.11 -4.81
CA GLN A 43 -12.39 -4.26 -5.56
C GLN A 43 -12.09 -5.59 -4.86
N ALA A 44 -10.89 -5.74 -4.29
CA ALA A 44 -10.52 -6.94 -3.55
C ALA A 44 -11.37 -7.11 -2.28
N VAL A 45 -11.66 -6.02 -1.55
CA VAL A 45 -12.56 -6.04 -0.39
C VAL A 45 -13.99 -6.42 -0.79
N ASP A 46 -14.49 -5.83 -1.87
CA ASP A 46 -15.88 -6.02 -2.32
C ASP A 46 -16.14 -7.45 -2.82
N GLN A 47 -15.14 -8.08 -3.44
CA GLN A 47 -15.22 -9.45 -3.98
C GLN A 47 -14.91 -10.54 -2.94
N ALA A 48 -14.30 -10.18 -1.82
CA ALA A 48 -13.95 -11.13 -0.77
C ALA A 48 -15.19 -11.61 0.01
N ASN A 49 -15.05 -12.77 0.65
CA ASN A 49 -16.00 -13.22 1.67
C ASN A 49 -16.19 -12.11 2.73
N PRO A 50 -17.42 -11.84 3.21
CA PRO A 50 -17.69 -10.77 4.17
C PRO A 50 -17.01 -10.96 5.54
N ASP A 51 -16.45 -12.14 5.81
CA ASP A 51 -15.60 -12.37 6.97
C ASP A 51 -14.40 -11.39 7.01
N PRO A 52 -14.19 -10.70 8.16
CA PRO A 52 -13.13 -9.69 8.28
C PRO A 52 -11.72 -10.18 7.93
N GLN A 53 -11.40 -11.43 8.26
CA GLN A 53 -10.08 -12.00 8.02
C GLN A 53 -9.85 -12.18 6.52
N HIS A 54 -10.88 -12.62 5.80
CA HIS A 54 -10.83 -12.77 4.35
C HIS A 54 -10.70 -11.41 3.63
N ARG A 55 -11.40 -10.37 4.09
CA ARG A 55 -11.28 -9.02 3.51
C ARG A 55 -9.89 -8.41 3.72
N LEU A 56 -9.32 -8.58 4.91
CA LEU A 56 -7.96 -8.11 5.17
C LEU A 56 -6.93 -8.86 4.33
N ALA A 57 -7.05 -10.19 4.23
CA ALA A 57 -6.19 -11.01 3.38
C ALA A 57 -6.30 -10.61 1.90
N ALA A 58 -7.51 -10.42 1.39
CA ALA A 58 -7.74 -9.99 0.01
C ALA A 58 -7.10 -8.62 -0.27
N THR A 59 -7.18 -7.68 0.69
CA THR A 59 -6.54 -6.37 0.58
C THR A 59 -5.01 -6.49 0.49
N GLY A 60 -4.40 -7.28 1.37
CA GLY A 60 -2.94 -7.51 1.36
C GLY A 60 -2.45 -8.20 0.08
N ILE A 61 -3.17 -9.22 -0.38
CA ILE A 61 -2.88 -9.92 -1.65
C ILE A 61 -2.99 -8.96 -2.83
N SER A 62 -4.05 -8.15 -2.88
CA SER A 62 -4.26 -7.15 -3.94
C SER A 62 -3.13 -6.12 -3.96
N HIS A 63 -2.70 -5.61 -2.79
CA HIS A 63 -1.57 -4.68 -2.68
C HIS A 63 -0.27 -5.26 -3.26
N VAL A 64 0.06 -6.51 -2.91
CA VAL A 64 1.28 -7.17 -3.40
C VAL A 64 1.20 -7.43 -4.90
N ASN A 65 0.09 -8.01 -5.38
CA ASN A 65 -0.13 -8.26 -6.82
C ASN A 65 -0.03 -6.96 -7.63
N TRP A 66 -0.67 -5.90 -7.15
CA TRP A 66 -0.63 -4.60 -7.80
C TRP A 66 0.80 -4.03 -7.83
N GLY A 67 1.50 -4.06 -6.70
CA GLY A 67 2.87 -3.53 -6.61
C GLY A 67 3.88 -4.29 -7.47
N ILE A 68 3.74 -5.62 -7.56
CA ILE A 68 4.55 -6.48 -8.43
C ILE A 68 4.29 -6.16 -9.91
N SER A 69 3.01 -6.09 -10.31
CA SER A 69 2.63 -5.80 -11.70
C SER A 69 2.92 -4.36 -12.13
N HIS A 70 2.96 -3.41 -11.19
CA HIS A 70 3.16 -1.98 -11.44
C HIS A 70 4.47 -1.44 -10.85
N GLY A 71 5.54 -2.24 -10.83
CA GLY A 71 6.80 -1.91 -10.13
C GLY A 71 7.41 -0.55 -10.46
N THR A 72 7.25 -0.04 -11.69
CA THR A 72 7.72 1.31 -12.05
C THR A 72 6.89 2.40 -11.35
N HIS A 73 5.56 2.30 -11.33
CA HIS A 73 4.69 3.21 -10.59
C HIS A 73 4.98 3.11 -9.10
N TYR A 74 5.10 1.89 -8.58
CA TYR A 74 5.38 1.64 -7.16
C TYR A 74 6.65 2.34 -6.70
N ARG A 75 7.73 2.24 -7.48
CA ARG A 75 8.99 2.96 -7.20
C ARG A 75 8.85 4.48 -7.26
N VAL A 76 7.99 5.02 -8.11
CA VAL A 76 7.73 6.47 -8.15
C VAL A 76 6.92 6.90 -6.93
N MET A 77 5.83 6.20 -6.61
CA MET A 77 4.95 6.50 -5.48
C MET A 77 5.70 6.52 -4.14
N PHE A 78 6.58 5.53 -3.90
CA PHE A 78 7.25 5.37 -2.61
C PHE A 78 8.72 5.82 -2.61
N GLY A 79 9.40 5.83 -3.76
CA GLY A 79 10.76 6.34 -3.90
C GLY A 79 10.85 7.87 -3.91
N ALA A 80 9.75 8.55 -4.21
CA ALA A 80 9.67 10.01 -4.17
C ALA A 80 9.34 10.58 -2.78
N SER A 81 9.39 9.74 -1.74
CA SER A 81 9.56 10.15 -0.34
C SER A 81 10.83 10.99 -0.08
N GLN A 82 11.70 11.15 -1.09
CA GLN A 82 12.87 12.03 -1.08
C GLN A 82 12.66 13.42 -1.74
N GLY A 83 11.49 13.71 -2.32
CA GLY A 83 11.17 15.01 -2.94
C GLY A 83 10.10 15.80 -2.16
N ASN A 84 9.82 17.05 -2.57
CA ASN A 84 8.74 17.86 -1.99
C ASN A 84 7.35 17.45 -2.53
N LEU A 85 7.07 16.14 -2.61
CA LEU A 85 5.80 15.64 -3.12
C LEU A 85 4.60 16.00 -2.22
N GLN A 86 4.85 16.37 -0.97
CA GLN A 86 3.84 16.94 -0.06
C GLN A 86 3.31 18.30 -0.55
N ALA A 87 3.98 18.96 -1.50
CA ALA A 87 3.50 20.19 -2.12
C ALA A 87 2.34 19.96 -3.11
N TYR A 88 1.92 18.72 -3.36
CA TYR A 88 0.86 18.37 -4.31
C TYR A 88 -0.36 17.81 -3.56
N PRO A 89 -1.38 18.64 -3.27
CA PRO A 89 -2.52 18.23 -2.44
C PRO A 89 -3.32 17.05 -3.01
N ASP A 90 -3.37 16.91 -4.34
CA ASP A 90 -4.12 15.84 -5.00
C ASP A 90 -3.46 14.48 -4.77
N LEU A 91 -2.13 14.46 -4.87
CA LEU A 91 -1.32 13.28 -4.54
C LEU A 91 -1.49 12.88 -3.07
N CYS A 92 -1.45 13.83 -2.13
CA CYS A 92 -1.69 13.54 -0.72
C CYS A 92 -3.05 12.87 -0.51
N ARG A 93 -4.11 13.42 -1.12
CA ARG A 93 -5.47 12.84 -1.05
C ARG A 93 -5.54 11.44 -1.66
N ALA A 94 -4.85 11.19 -2.77
CA ALA A 94 -4.81 9.86 -3.38
C ALA A 94 -4.07 8.84 -2.51
N SER A 95 -2.93 9.24 -1.93
CA SER A 95 -2.18 8.40 -0.97
C SER A 95 -3.02 8.08 0.27
N ASP A 96 -3.68 9.09 0.85
CA ASP A 96 -4.55 8.92 2.01
C ASP A 96 -5.73 8.00 1.68
N ALA A 97 -6.33 8.11 0.49
CA ALA A 97 -7.43 7.26 0.07
C ALA A 97 -7.02 5.78 0.01
N ALA A 98 -5.84 5.47 -0.54
CA ALA A 98 -5.32 4.10 -0.58
C ALA A 98 -5.10 3.53 0.82
N PHE A 99 -4.51 4.31 1.73
CA PHE A 99 -4.29 3.90 3.12
C PHE A 99 -5.61 3.73 3.88
N GLN A 100 -6.60 4.59 3.61
CA GLN A 100 -7.90 4.56 4.28
C GLN A 100 -8.69 3.29 3.96
N VAL A 101 -8.48 2.63 2.81
CA VAL A 101 -9.09 1.32 2.52
C VAL A 101 -8.68 0.29 3.59
N LEU A 102 -7.40 0.29 3.99
CA LEU A 102 -6.88 -0.64 5.00
C LEU A 102 -7.42 -0.31 6.39
N VAL A 103 -7.41 0.97 6.78
CA VAL A 103 -7.97 1.44 8.06
C VAL A 103 -9.44 1.07 8.16
N THR A 104 -10.25 1.36 7.14
CA THR A 104 -11.68 1.04 7.12
C THR A 104 -11.92 -0.46 7.21
N THR A 105 -11.16 -1.27 6.47
CA THR A 105 -11.28 -2.74 6.50
C THR A 105 -11.00 -3.30 7.90
N ILE A 106 -9.98 -2.78 8.58
CA ILE A 106 -9.62 -3.17 9.95
C ILE A 106 -10.70 -2.74 10.95
N THR A 107 -11.17 -1.48 10.87
CA THR A 107 -12.21 -0.95 11.76
C THR A 107 -13.50 -1.76 11.65
N GLN A 108 -13.96 -2.05 10.43
CA GLN A 108 -15.14 -2.88 10.20
C GLN A 108 -14.97 -4.30 10.76
N GLY A 109 -13.76 -4.86 10.65
CA GLY A 109 -13.45 -6.17 11.23
C GLY A 109 -13.52 -6.19 12.74
N GLN A 110 -12.95 -5.18 13.39
CA GLN A 110 -13.02 -5.00 14.84
C GLN A 110 -14.46 -4.86 15.35
N GLU A 111 -15.27 -4.05 14.67
CA GLU A 111 -16.69 -3.87 14.98
C GLU A 111 -17.47 -5.18 14.86
N ALA A 112 -17.30 -5.92 13.76
CA ALA A 112 -17.99 -7.19 13.53
C ALA A 112 -17.63 -8.25 14.60
N GLN A 113 -16.39 -8.26 15.07
CA GLN A 113 -15.89 -9.22 16.06
C GLN A 113 -16.04 -8.75 17.51
N HIS A 114 -16.60 -7.56 17.75
CA HIS A 114 -16.65 -6.92 19.08
C HIS A 114 -15.29 -6.89 19.79
N SER A 115 -14.22 -6.74 19.01
CA SER A 115 -12.83 -6.79 19.47
C SER A 115 -12.20 -5.41 19.35
N ARG A 116 -11.53 -4.93 20.40
CA ARG A 116 -10.82 -3.64 20.42
C ARG A 116 -9.38 -3.83 20.88
N THR A 117 -8.65 -4.72 20.19
CA THR A 117 -7.32 -5.15 20.61
C THR A 117 -6.26 -4.07 20.41
N ALA A 118 -6.28 -3.34 19.29
CA ALA A 118 -5.36 -2.25 19.00
C ALA A 118 -6.02 -1.12 18.19
N ASP A 119 -5.39 0.06 18.16
CA ASP A 119 -5.82 1.20 17.35
C ASP A 119 -5.77 0.83 15.83
N PRO A 120 -6.86 1.06 15.06
CA PRO A 120 -6.92 0.71 13.64
C PRO A 120 -5.81 1.33 12.79
N GLN A 121 -5.38 2.56 13.10
CA GLN A 121 -4.29 3.19 12.35
C GLN A 121 -2.96 2.49 12.60
N THR A 122 -2.68 2.12 13.84
CA THR A 122 -1.48 1.35 14.20
C THR A 122 -1.48 0.01 13.47
N MET A 123 -2.60 -0.72 13.50
CA MET A 123 -2.75 -1.99 12.79
C MET A 123 -2.58 -1.84 11.28
N ALA A 124 -3.19 -0.81 10.67
CA ALA A 124 -3.05 -0.51 9.25
C ALA A 124 -1.60 -0.19 8.88
N THR A 125 -0.91 0.60 9.71
CA THR A 125 0.51 0.93 9.51
C THR A 125 1.39 -0.31 9.57
N THR A 126 1.17 -1.20 10.54
CA THR A 126 1.90 -2.47 10.66
C THR A 126 1.65 -3.37 9.44
N ALA A 127 0.38 -3.55 9.04
CA ALA A 127 0.02 -4.35 7.89
C ALA A 127 0.60 -3.78 6.59
N TRP A 128 0.50 -2.46 6.39
CA TRP A 128 1.09 -1.77 5.24
C TRP A 128 2.60 -1.93 5.21
N SER A 129 3.30 -1.75 6.34
CA SER A 129 4.76 -1.91 6.42
C SER A 129 5.22 -3.29 5.96
N MET A 130 4.48 -4.33 6.35
CA MET A 130 4.74 -5.70 5.95
C MET A 130 4.58 -5.90 4.43
N VAL A 131 3.43 -5.54 3.87
CA VAL A 131 3.17 -5.74 2.43
C VAL A 131 4.05 -4.83 1.56
N HIS A 132 4.35 -3.62 2.02
CA HIS A 132 5.28 -2.71 1.36
C HIS A 132 6.69 -3.29 1.31
N GLY A 133 7.17 -3.82 2.43
CA GLY A 133 8.46 -4.51 2.50
C GLY A 133 8.54 -5.69 1.53
N MET A 134 7.48 -6.51 1.43
CA MET A 134 7.44 -7.64 0.49
C MET A 134 7.54 -7.19 -0.98
N VAL A 135 6.78 -6.16 -1.37
CA VAL A 135 6.87 -5.61 -2.73
C VAL A 135 8.27 -5.06 -3.01
N MET A 136 8.85 -4.29 -2.09
CA MET A 136 10.19 -3.74 -2.27
C MET A 136 11.25 -4.85 -2.37
N LEU A 137 11.20 -5.85 -1.51
CA LEU A 137 12.10 -7.01 -1.56
C LEU A 137 11.98 -7.77 -2.89
N TYR A 138 10.77 -7.94 -3.42
CA TYR A 138 10.56 -8.51 -4.76
C TYR A 138 11.16 -7.63 -5.86
N LEU A 139 10.84 -6.33 -5.86
CA LEU A 139 11.31 -5.39 -6.89
C LEU A 139 12.84 -5.25 -6.90
N ASP A 140 13.47 -5.47 -5.76
CA ASP A 140 14.93 -5.43 -5.61
C ASP A 140 15.60 -6.80 -5.83
N GLY A 141 14.82 -7.83 -6.18
CA GLY A 141 15.33 -9.17 -6.54
C GLY A 141 15.70 -10.07 -5.35
N HIS A 142 15.29 -9.70 -4.13
CA HIS A 142 15.52 -10.48 -2.92
C HIS A 142 14.44 -11.54 -2.65
N LEU A 143 13.27 -11.42 -3.30
CA LEU A 143 12.18 -12.39 -3.22
C LEU A 143 11.69 -12.78 -4.62
N SER A 144 11.29 -14.05 -4.78
CA SER A 144 10.47 -14.46 -5.92
C SER A 144 9.03 -14.00 -5.73
N GLU A 145 8.28 -13.91 -6.84
CA GLU A 145 6.84 -13.58 -6.81
C GLU A 145 6.06 -14.59 -5.96
N GLU A 146 6.34 -15.89 -6.15
CA GLU A 146 5.75 -16.97 -5.36
C GLU A 146 6.01 -16.78 -3.86
N SER A 147 7.25 -16.44 -3.48
CA SER A 147 7.60 -16.18 -2.08
C SER A 147 6.87 -14.95 -1.53
N ALA A 148 6.78 -13.87 -2.30
CA ALA A 148 6.09 -12.66 -1.88
C ALA A 148 4.58 -12.90 -1.64
N LEU A 149 3.92 -13.65 -2.53
CA LEU A 149 2.52 -14.00 -2.39
C LEU A 149 2.28 -14.96 -1.22
N HIS A 150 3.15 -15.96 -1.05
CA HIS A 150 3.07 -16.87 0.08
C HIS A 150 3.25 -16.13 1.42
N LEU A 151 4.24 -15.25 1.49
CA LEU A 151 4.50 -14.44 2.68
C LEU A 151 3.36 -13.47 3.00
N VAL A 152 2.64 -12.95 2.01
CA VAL A 152 1.48 -12.10 2.28
C VAL A 152 0.33 -12.89 2.90
N GLN A 153 0.11 -14.13 2.45
CA GLN A 153 -0.91 -15.01 3.01
C GLN A 153 -0.58 -15.39 4.46
N VAL A 154 0.65 -15.85 4.70
CA VAL A 154 1.13 -16.23 6.04
C VAL A 154 1.20 -15.01 6.96
N GLY A 155 1.74 -13.90 6.48
CA GLY A 155 1.88 -12.65 7.23
C GLY A 155 0.53 -12.07 7.64
N THR A 156 -0.49 -12.15 6.77
CA THR A 156 -1.84 -11.71 7.12
C THR A 156 -2.45 -12.59 8.22
N GLN A 157 -2.25 -13.90 8.15
CA GLN A 157 -2.70 -14.82 9.21
C GLN A 157 -1.99 -14.55 10.54
N LEU A 158 -0.68 -14.26 10.51
CA LEU A 158 0.09 -13.92 11.72
C LEU A 158 -0.33 -12.58 12.32
N LEU A 159 -0.58 -11.56 11.49
CA LEU A 159 -1.11 -10.28 11.96
C LEU A 159 -2.48 -10.47 12.60
N LEU A 160 -3.39 -11.16 11.93
CA LEU A 160 -4.73 -11.44 12.48
C LEU A 160 -4.68 -12.29 13.76
N GLY A 161 -3.84 -13.33 13.78
CA GLY A 161 -3.66 -14.19 14.95
C GLY A 161 -3.01 -13.47 16.13
N GLY A 162 -1.99 -12.65 15.87
CA GLY A 162 -1.34 -11.82 16.87
C GLY A 162 -2.26 -10.74 17.43
N LEU A 163 -3.14 -10.17 16.61
CA LEU A 163 -4.13 -9.17 17.04
C LEU A 163 -5.29 -9.77 17.84
N VAL A 164 -5.59 -11.06 17.70
CA VAL A 164 -6.55 -11.77 18.54
C VAL A 164 -5.94 -12.16 19.90
N GLN A 165 -4.63 -12.35 19.95
CA GLN A 165 -3.92 -12.82 21.15
C GLN A 165 -3.25 -11.70 21.97
N ALA A 166 -2.95 -10.55 21.35
CA ALA A 166 -2.35 -9.41 22.03
C ALA A 166 -3.35 -8.76 22.99
N SER A 167 -3.02 -8.75 24.28
CA SER A 167 -3.73 -7.96 25.27
C SER A 167 -3.32 -6.48 25.12
N PRO A 168 -4.21 -5.50 25.38
CA PRO A 168 -3.83 -4.08 25.37
C PRO A 168 -2.62 -3.72 26.25
N ARG A 169 -2.30 -4.55 27.25
CA ARG A 169 -1.11 -4.41 28.11
C ARG A 169 0.20 -4.80 27.43
N ASP A 170 0.17 -5.63 26.40
CA ASP A 170 1.35 -6.15 25.72
C ASP A 170 1.93 -5.16 24.69
N LEU A 171 1.14 -4.12 24.34
CA LEU A 171 1.47 -3.13 23.31
C LEU A 171 1.87 -1.76 23.88
N SER A 172 1.74 -1.56 25.20
CA SER A 172 2.26 -0.37 25.85
C SER A 172 3.76 -0.57 26.11
N TYR A 173 4.60 0.01 25.24
CA TYR A 173 5.99 0.27 25.63
C TYR A 173 5.95 1.21 26.83
N GLY A 174 6.50 0.73 27.96
CA GLY A 174 6.36 1.32 29.29
C GLY A 174 6.42 2.84 29.28
N SER A 175 5.28 3.46 29.59
CA SER A 175 5.25 4.81 30.17
C SER A 175 5.23 4.61 31.68
N GLU A 176 6.40 4.42 32.28
CA GLU A 176 6.56 4.71 33.69
C GLU A 176 7.68 5.75 33.89
N PRO A 177 7.48 6.69 34.83
CA PRO A 177 8.28 7.91 35.00
C PRO A 177 9.68 7.69 35.59
#